data_AF-A0A3N5NXD2-F1
#
_entry.id   AF-A0A3N5NXD2-F1
#
_cell.length_a   1.000
_cell.length_b   1.000
_cell.length_c   1.000
_cell.angle_alpha   90.00
_cell.angle_beta   90.00
_cell.angle_gamma   90.00
#
_symmetry.space_group_name_H-M   'P 1'
#
loop_
_entity.id
_entity.type
_entity.pdbx_description
1 polymer ?
#
loop_
_entity_poly.entity_id
_entity_poly.type
_entity_poly.pdbx_seq_one_letter_code
_entity_poly.pdbx_strand_id
1 'polypeptide(L)'
;MTRRTLLALLLGAFIVGAAAVAAEREWQDGTWREYNVERPRVLFSTQTRDPNSNLPRTTAAREIRTYIIDTRTHRLELRQDATVDTPRIDVLVGEPVQLAIEKKNVYVKDGDGKEHKLSLRKQTRLEAESEK
;
A
#
# COMPACT_ATOMS: atom_id res chain seq x y z
N MET A 1 -20.06 55.00 39.04
CA MET A 1 -19.60 55.74 37.85
C MET A 1 -18.98 54.77 36.88
N THR A 2 -19.66 54.61 35.75
CA THR A 2 -19.34 53.75 34.61
C THR A 2 -18.20 54.33 33.78
N ARG A 3 -17.21 53.50 33.41
CA ARG A 3 -16.35 53.76 32.25
C ARG A 3 -16.29 52.52 31.38
N ARG A 4 -17.21 52.51 30.41
CA ARG A 4 -17.16 51.70 29.19
C ARG A 4 -16.37 52.49 28.15
N THR A 5 -15.34 51.88 27.55
CA THR A 5 -14.93 52.03 26.14
C THR A 5 -13.74 51.08 25.92
N LEU A 6 -13.93 49.91 25.30
CA LEU A 6 -13.80 49.64 23.86
C LEU A 6 -12.43 50.05 23.30
N LEU A 7 -11.53 49.07 23.14
CA LEU A 7 -10.52 49.08 22.10
C LEU A 7 -10.49 47.70 21.44
N ALA A 8 -10.67 47.72 20.13
CA ALA A 8 -10.87 46.59 19.26
C ALA A 8 -9.56 46.06 18.70
N LEU A 9 -9.68 44.87 18.08
CA LEU A 9 -8.93 44.42 16.90
C LEU A 9 -7.48 43.94 17.13
N LEU A 10 -7.31 42.62 17.05
CA LEU A 10 -6.21 41.90 16.38
C LEU A 10 -6.61 40.41 16.39
N LEU A 11 -7.38 39.95 15.41
CA LEU A 11 -6.86 39.38 14.16
C LEU A 11 -5.82 38.28 14.39
N GLY A 12 -6.22 37.21 15.10
CA GLY A 12 -5.51 35.94 15.10
C GLY A 12 -6.13 35.03 14.05
N ALA A 13 -5.49 34.93 12.89
CA ALA A 13 -5.89 34.07 11.79
C ALA A 13 -6.11 32.64 12.28
N PHE A 14 -7.37 32.19 12.27
CA PHE A 14 -7.69 30.78 12.41
C PHE A 14 -7.25 30.12 11.10
N ILE A 15 -6.03 29.59 11.09
CA ILE A 15 -5.55 28.72 10.02
C ILE A 15 -6.47 27.50 10.07
N VAL A 16 -7.52 27.51 9.24
CA VAL A 16 -8.22 26.28 8.88
C VAL A 16 -7.22 25.49 8.05
N GLY A 17 -6.36 24.74 8.75
CA GLY A 17 -5.55 23.73 8.14
C GLY A 17 -6.50 22.81 7.42
N ALA A 18 -6.44 22.81 6.09
CA ALA A 18 -7.05 21.78 5.28
C ALA A 18 -6.41 20.47 5.73
N ALA A 19 -7.02 19.82 6.72
CA ALA A 19 -6.80 18.42 6.96
C ALA A 19 -7.17 17.77 5.64
N ALA A 20 -6.14 17.36 4.89
CA ALA A 20 -6.32 16.42 3.81
C ALA A 20 -7.20 15.33 4.40
N VAL A 21 -8.42 15.19 3.87
CA VAL A 21 -9.34 14.13 4.25
C VAL A 21 -8.74 12.86 3.66
N ALA A 22 -7.62 12.43 4.24
CA ALA A 22 -7.14 11.07 4.11
C ALA A 22 -8.31 10.24 4.62
N ALA A 23 -8.85 9.38 3.76
CA ALA A 23 -9.89 8.44 4.17
C ALA A 23 -9.45 7.84 5.50
N GLU A 24 -10.25 8.03 6.55
CA GLU A 24 -9.95 7.54 7.89
C GLU A 24 -10.05 6.02 7.82
N ARG A 25 -8.92 5.38 7.49
CA ARG A 25 -8.82 3.94 7.37
C ARG A 25 -8.55 3.37 8.75
N GLU A 26 -9.20 2.26 9.06
CA GLU A 26 -8.91 1.48 10.26
C GLU A 26 -7.56 0.79 10.09
N TRP A 27 -6.50 1.51 10.49
CA TRP A 27 -5.14 0.99 10.50
C TRP A 27 -4.98 -0.02 11.63
N GLN A 28 -4.38 -1.16 11.31
CA GLN A 28 -4.06 -2.22 12.24
C GLN A 28 -2.65 -2.73 11.97
N ASP A 29 -2.07 -3.34 12.99
CA ASP A 29 -0.75 -3.95 12.90
C ASP A 29 -0.84 -5.37 12.33
N GLY A 30 0.18 -5.73 11.58
CA GLY A 30 0.45 -7.09 11.13
C GLY A 30 1.95 -7.36 11.07
N THR A 31 2.31 -8.55 10.62
CA THR A 31 3.70 -9.00 10.50
C THR A 31 3.91 -9.64 9.14
N TRP A 32 4.97 -9.23 8.45
CA TRP A 32 5.38 -9.88 7.21
C TRP A 32 5.77 -11.33 7.47
N ARG A 33 5.20 -12.28 6.71
CA ARG A 33 5.50 -13.71 6.86
C ARG A 33 6.21 -14.28 5.65
N GLU A 34 5.81 -13.84 4.47
CA GLU A 34 6.36 -14.36 3.23
C GLU A 34 6.21 -13.33 2.12
N TYR A 35 7.14 -13.37 1.17
CA TYR A 35 7.14 -12.56 -0.02
C TYR A 35 7.64 -13.39 -1.20
N ASN A 36 6.89 -13.37 -2.30
CA ASN A 36 7.25 -14.07 -3.53
C ASN A 36 7.10 -13.12 -4.73
N VAL A 37 8.03 -13.22 -5.67
CA VAL A 37 8.00 -12.50 -6.95
C VAL A 37 8.05 -13.50 -8.09
N GLU A 38 6.95 -13.57 -8.81
CA GLU A 38 6.86 -14.35 -10.03
C GLU A 38 7.04 -13.43 -11.23
N ARG A 39 7.93 -13.82 -12.14
CA ARG A 39 8.10 -13.16 -13.44
C ARG A 39 7.61 -14.12 -14.51
N PRO A 40 6.35 -13.99 -14.98
CA PRO A 40 5.85 -14.79 -16.08
C PRO A 40 6.79 -14.60 -17.27
N ARG A 41 7.43 -15.67 -17.71
CA ARG A 41 8.18 -15.65 -18.96
C ARG A 41 7.14 -15.50 -20.06
N VAL A 42 7.00 -14.30 -20.60
CA VAL A 42 6.23 -14.12 -21.82
C VAL A 42 7.06 -14.74 -22.94
N LEU A 43 6.72 -15.98 -23.31
CA LEU A 43 7.25 -16.65 -24.48
C LEU A 43 6.67 -15.92 -25.69
N PHE A 44 7.31 -14.83 -26.11
CA PHE A 44 6.89 -14.15 -27.33
C PHE A 44 7.23 -15.05 -28.50
N SER A 45 6.20 -15.60 -29.15
CA SER A 45 6.28 -15.85 -30.59
C SER A 45 6.77 -14.56 -31.24
N THR A 46 7.72 -14.73 -32.14
CA THR A 46 8.33 -13.70 -32.99
C THR A 46 7.34 -12.59 -33.36
N GLN A 47 7.38 -11.46 -32.66
CA GLN A 47 6.76 -10.25 -33.18
C GLN A 47 7.57 -9.83 -34.40
N THR A 48 7.04 -10.12 -35.59
CA THR A 48 7.56 -9.60 -36.86
C THR A 48 7.52 -8.08 -36.78
N ARG A 49 8.67 -7.45 -36.51
CA ARG A 49 8.80 -6.00 -36.48
C ARG A 49 8.97 -5.50 -37.91
N ASP A 50 8.32 -4.39 -38.22
CA ASP A 50 8.74 -3.51 -39.31
C ASP A 50 10.19 -3.06 -39.06
N PRO A 51 11.13 -3.32 -39.98
CA PRO A 51 12.55 -2.99 -39.83
C PRO A 51 12.84 -1.50 -39.62
N ASN A 52 11.85 -0.61 -39.81
CA ASN A 52 12.07 0.84 -39.80
C ASN A 52 11.65 1.57 -38.50
N SER A 53 11.33 0.85 -37.43
CA SER A 53 10.94 1.47 -36.15
C SER A 53 12.17 1.69 -35.24
N ASN A 54 12.35 2.91 -34.74
CA ASN A 54 13.43 3.30 -33.80
C ASN A 54 13.01 3.25 -32.31
N LEU A 55 11.83 2.70 -31.99
CA LEU A 55 11.37 2.61 -30.60
C LEU A 55 12.12 1.49 -29.85
N PRO A 56 12.54 1.69 -28.58
CA PRO A 56 13.14 0.63 -27.77
C PRO A 56 12.19 -0.57 -27.63
N ARG A 57 12.71 -1.79 -27.86
CA ARG A 57 12.00 -3.04 -27.55
C ARG A 57 12.02 -3.25 -26.03
N THR A 58 11.14 -2.59 -25.30
CA THR A 58 10.94 -2.90 -23.87
C THR A 58 9.47 -3.18 -23.65
N THR A 59 9.06 -4.43 -23.85
CA THR A 59 7.83 -4.91 -23.25
C THR A 59 8.06 -4.86 -21.74
N ALA A 60 7.31 -4.00 -21.03
CA ALA A 60 7.43 -3.89 -19.58
C ALA A 60 7.27 -5.29 -18.99
N ALA A 61 8.35 -5.82 -18.41
CA ALA A 61 8.34 -7.16 -17.81
C ALA A 61 7.31 -7.15 -16.69
N ARG A 62 6.22 -7.90 -16.87
CA ARG A 62 5.19 -8.04 -15.84
C ARG A 62 5.76 -8.85 -14.69
N GLU A 63 5.59 -8.35 -13.48
CA GLU A 63 5.91 -9.06 -12.24
C GLU A 63 4.60 -9.29 -11.48
N ILE A 64 4.39 -10.48 -10.92
CA ILE A 64 3.32 -10.76 -9.97
C ILE A 64 4.00 -10.87 -8.61
N ARG A 65 3.68 -9.95 -7.71
CA ARG A 65 4.23 -9.93 -6.35
C ARG A 65 3.16 -10.40 -5.38
N THR A 66 3.47 -11.42 -4.60
CA THR A 66 2.58 -11.99 -3.59
C THR A 66 3.18 -11.74 -2.22
N TYR A 67 2.37 -11.25 -1.30
CA TYR A 67 2.78 -10.93 0.07
C TYR A 67 1.86 -11.64 1.06
N ILE A 68 2.45 -12.26 2.08
CA ILE A 68 1.70 -12.85 3.18
C ILE A 68 1.92 -12.02 4.44
N ILE A 69 0.82 -11.55 5.03
CA ILE A 69 0.81 -10.82 6.29
C ILE A 69 -0.05 -11.57 7.29
N ASP A 70 0.50 -11.85 8.46
CA ASP A 70 -0.29 -12.30 9.61
C ASP A 70 -0.73 -11.06 10.42
N THR A 71 -2.03 -10.96 10.65
CA THR A 71 -2.61 -10.07 11.66
C THR A 71 -2.84 -10.86 12.94
N ARG A 72 -3.37 -10.22 13.98
CA ARG A 72 -3.76 -10.93 15.22
C ARG A 72 -4.73 -12.10 15.01
N THR A 73 -5.57 -12.05 13.97
CA THR A 73 -6.67 -13.01 13.79
C THR A 73 -6.69 -13.72 12.45
N HIS A 74 -5.98 -13.19 11.45
CA HIS A 74 -6.03 -13.68 10.08
C HIS A 74 -4.67 -13.64 9.40
N ARG A 75 -4.42 -14.63 8.55
CA ARG A 75 -3.41 -14.62 7.50
C ARG A 75 -4.02 -14.06 6.21
N LEU A 76 -3.37 -13.02 5.68
CA LEU A 76 -3.77 -12.34 4.45
C LEU A 76 -2.78 -12.69 3.35
N GLU A 77 -3.30 -13.14 2.21
CA GLU A 77 -2.55 -13.29 0.97
C GLU A 77 -2.90 -12.13 0.04
N LEU A 78 -1.90 -11.31 -0.26
CA LEU A 78 -2.04 -10.08 -1.02
C LEU A 78 -1.29 -10.22 -2.34
N ARG A 79 -1.84 -9.62 -3.40
CA ARG A 79 -1.21 -9.61 -4.72
C ARG A 79 -1.10 -8.20 -5.28
N GLN A 80 0.03 -7.96 -5.92
CA GLN A 80 0.29 -6.79 -6.75
C GLN A 80 0.68 -7.26 -8.15
N ASP A 81 -0.11 -6.88 -9.15
CA ASP A 81 0.32 -6.98 -10.55
C ASP A 81 1.19 -5.74 -10.83
N ALA A 82 2.49 -5.95 -10.96
CA ALA A 82 3.50 -4.90 -11.10
C ALA A 82 4.14 -4.90 -12.49
N THR A 83 4.62 -3.73 -12.89
CA THR A 83 5.55 -3.52 -14.01
C THR A 83 6.91 -3.09 -13.45
N VAL A 84 7.90 -2.92 -14.34
CA VAL A 84 9.23 -2.40 -13.99
C VAL A 84 9.18 -1.05 -13.26
N ASP A 85 8.20 -0.21 -13.58
CA ASP A 85 8.04 1.13 -12.99
C ASP A 85 7.19 1.13 -11.71
N THR A 86 6.57 -0.01 -11.36
CA THR A 86 5.74 -0.11 -10.18
C THR A 86 6.62 -0.09 -8.92
N PRO A 87 6.41 0.88 -7.99
CA PRO A 87 7.19 0.99 -6.77
C PRO A 87 7.28 -0.34 -6.02
N ARG A 88 8.48 -0.63 -5.49
CA ARG A 88 8.70 -1.77 -4.63
C ARG A 88 8.38 -1.41 -3.18
N ILE A 89 7.97 -2.42 -2.45
CA ILE A 89 7.82 -2.39 -1.00
C ILE A 89 8.99 -3.18 -0.46
N ASP A 90 9.80 -2.57 0.38
CA ASP A 90 10.88 -3.28 1.05
C ASP A 90 10.27 -4.14 2.16
N VAL A 91 10.29 -5.45 1.96
CA VAL A 91 9.69 -6.43 2.86
C VAL A 91 10.80 -7.16 3.60
N LEU A 92 10.78 -7.06 4.93
CA LEU A 92 11.61 -7.87 5.80
C LEU A 92 10.72 -8.82 6.59
N VAL A 93 10.89 -10.13 6.35
CA VAL A 93 10.08 -11.17 7.02
C VAL A 93 10.32 -11.13 8.52
N GLY A 94 9.23 -11.15 9.30
CA GLY A 94 9.24 -11.02 10.75
C GLY A 94 9.03 -9.59 11.25
N GLU A 95 9.20 -8.57 10.39
CA GLU A 95 8.98 -7.18 10.77
C GLU A 95 7.50 -6.79 10.80
N PRO A 96 7.13 -5.81 11.65
CA PRO A 96 5.78 -5.27 11.70
C PRO A 96 5.46 -4.46 10.43
N VAL A 97 4.17 -4.40 10.11
CA VAL A 97 3.63 -3.60 9.02
C VAL A 97 2.28 -3.03 9.44
N GLN A 98 2.06 -1.75 9.15
CA GLN A 98 0.73 -1.15 9.27
C GLN A 98 -0.08 -1.41 8.01
N LEU A 99 -1.30 -1.90 8.20
CA LEU A 99 -2.22 -2.13 7.10
C LEU A 99 -3.64 -1.71 7.41
N ALA A 100 -4.42 -1.47 6.36
CA ALA A 100 -5.86 -1.26 6.46
C ALA A 100 -6.57 -2.06 5.36
N ILE A 101 -7.68 -2.69 5.71
CA ILE A 101 -8.45 -3.52 4.78
C ILE A 101 -9.68 -2.73 4.32
N GLU A 102 -9.84 -2.59 3.01
CA GLU A 102 -11.00 -1.93 2.40
C GLU A 102 -11.58 -2.80 1.28
N LYS A 103 -12.67 -3.50 1.58
CA LYS A 103 -13.34 -4.44 0.66
C LYS A 103 -12.38 -5.52 0.15
N LYS A 104 -11.86 -5.35 -1.07
CA LYS A 104 -10.93 -6.28 -1.75
C LYS A 104 -9.52 -5.72 -1.87
N ASN A 105 -9.25 -4.56 -1.28
CA ASN A 105 -7.95 -3.93 -1.28
C ASN A 105 -7.38 -3.94 0.14
N VAL A 106 -6.07 -4.09 0.23
CA VAL A 106 -5.32 -3.87 1.46
C VAL A 106 -4.31 -2.77 1.18
N TYR A 107 -4.34 -1.73 1.99
CA TYR A 107 -3.33 -0.68 1.96
C TYR A 107 -2.28 -1.03 3.00
N VAL A 108 -1.01 -0.94 2.65
CA VAL A 108 0.11 -1.16 3.56
C VAL A 108 0.97 0.09 3.59
N LYS A 109 1.53 0.43 4.75
CA LYS A 109 2.58 1.44 4.84
C LYS A 109 3.94 0.76 4.90
N ASP A 110 4.87 1.24 4.08
CA ASP A 110 6.27 0.83 4.18
C ASP A 110 6.99 1.54 5.35
N GLY A 111 8.28 1.25 5.52
CA GLY A 111 9.10 1.85 6.59
C GLY A 111 9.22 3.38 6.50
N ASP A 112 9.02 3.95 5.32
CA ASP A 112 9.01 5.41 5.08
C ASP A 112 7.61 6.02 5.27
N GLY A 113 6.62 5.20 5.63
CA GLY A 113 5.23 5.61 5.83
C GLY A 113 4.43 5.78 4.54
N LYS A 114 4.97 5.41 3.38
CA LYS A 114 4.29 5.51 2.09
C LYS A 114 3.26 4.40 1.93
N GLU A 115 2.07 4.77 1.47
CA GLU A 115 0.97 3.84 1.24
C GLU A 115 1.10 3.11 -0.08
N HIS A 116 0.92 1.78 -0.04
CA HIS A 116 0.86 0.91 -1.21
C HIS A 116 -0.46 0.15 -1.22
N LYS A 117 -1.13 0.14 -2.36
CA LYS A 117 -2.39 -0.58 -2.55
C LYS A 117 -2.15 -1.96 -3.12
N LEU A 118 -2.63 -2.98 -2.42
CA LEU A 118 -2.54 -4.39 -2.78
C LEU A 118 -3.94 -5.00 -2.93
N SER A 119 -4.07 -6.04 -3.74
CA SER A 119 -5.33 -6.79 -3.88
C SER A 119 -5.38 -7.93 -2.88
N LEU A 120 -6.45 -8.04 -2.09
CA LEU A 120 -6.70 -9.19 -1.23
C LEU A 120 -7.07 -10.40 -2.09
N ARG A 121 -6.28 -11.47 -2.02
CA ARG A 121 -6.54 -12.74 -2.72
C ARG A 121 -7.18 -13.77 -1.82
N LYS A 122 -6.66 -13.90 -0.61
CA LYS A 122 -7.17 -14.86 0.38
C LYS A 122 -7.06 -14.27 1.77
N GLN A 123 -8.05 -14.58 2.60
CA GLN A 123 -8.06 -14.28 4.02
C GLN A 123 -8.41 -15.57 4.76
N THR A 124 -7.50 -16.03 5.62
CA THR A 124 -7.66 -17.27 6.39
C THR A 124 -7.58 -16.93 7.86
N ARG A 125 -8.50 -17.43 8.69
CA ARG A 125 -8.44 -17.23 10.14
C ARG A 125 -7.23 -17.99 10.69
N LEU A 126 -6.43 -17.33 11.52
CA LEU A 126 -5.40 -18.00 12.30
C LEU A 126 -6.10 -18.67 13.48
N GLU A 127 -5.98 -19.99 13.58
CA GLU A 127 -6.37 -20.69 14.80
C GLU A 127 -5.39 -20.25 15.89
N ALA A 128 -5.93 -19.71 16.99
CA ALA A 128 -5.11 -19.52 18.17
C ALA A 128 -4.63 -20.92 18.55
N GLU A 129 -3.32 -21.14 18.58
CA GLU A 129 -2.76 -22.32 19.23
C GLU A 129 -3.29 -22.30 20.66
N SER A 130 -4.34 -23.08 20.91
CA SER A 130 -4.82 -23.36 22.25
C SER A 130 -3.74 -24.21 22.90
N GLU A 131 -2.81 -23.52 23.54
CA GLU A 131 -1.79 -24.09 24.41
C GLU A 131 -2.48 -25.08 25.36
N LYS A 132 -2.05 -26.33 25.31
CA LYS A 132 -2.58 -27.45 26.06
C LYS A 132 -1.56 -27.91 27.08
#